data_AF-A0A210QBY7-F1
#
_entry.id   AF-A0A210QBY7-F1
#
_cell.length_a   1.000
_cell.length_b   1.000
_cell.length_c   1.000
_cell.angle_alpha   90.00
_cell.angle_beta   90.00
_cell.angle_gamma   90.00
#
_symmetry.space_group_name_H-M   'P 1'
#
loop_
_entity.id
_entity.type
_entity.pdbx_description
1 polymer ?
#
loop_
_entity_poly.entity_id
_entity_poly.type
_entity_poly.pdbx_seq_one_letter_code
_entity_poly.pdbx_strand_id
1 'polypeptide(L)'
;MATKRFVQTTADEMLTKRVKVNADNTIKANQKSARILAEYLTEMCQDTAFESFDDAKGDNCNVQARGDKSNVQAKGDISNVQAGGDNSNEQARGDNNNVQARGDNIYVQAKDDNNNVQARGDNNNVQARGDNNNVQARGDNNNVRARGDNNNMQAWVGNNNVQARGDNSNVQARGDNNNVQAM
;
A
#
# COMPACT_ATOMS: atom_id res chain seq x y z
N MET A 1 -17.65 68.00 29.66
CA MET A 1 -16.48 67.13 29.90
C MET A 1 -16.98 65.69 29.96
N ALA A 2 -16.59 64.85 29.00
CA ALA A 2 -16.97 63.43 29.00
C ALA A 2 -16.00 62.64 29.88
N THR A 3 -16.49 62.14 31.02
CA THR A 3 -15.70 61.35 31.97
C THR A 3 -15.35 60.00 31.32
N LYS A 4 -14.08 59.78 30.98
CA LYS A 4 -13.58 58.46 30.56
C LYS A 4 -13.78 57.49 31.73
N ARG A 5 -14.78 56.61 31.64
CA ARG A 5 -14.93 55.46 32.54
C ARG A 5 -13.78 54.49 32.27
N PHE A 6 -12.78 54.48 33.15
CA PHE A 6 -11.86 53.36 33.26
C PHE A 6 -12.62 52.19 33.89
N VAL A 7 -12.83 51.13 33.12
CA VAL A 7 -13.45 49.90 33.63
C VAL A 7 -12.43 49.24 34.56
N GLN A 8 -12.61 49.38 35.87
CA GLN A 8 -11.88 48.61 36.87
C GLN A 8 -12.41 47.17 36.84
N THR A 9 -11.67 46.29 36.18
CA THR A 9 -11.91 44.83 36.23
C THR A 9 -11.71 44.34 37.66
N THR A 10 -12.64 43.56 38.19
CA THR A 10 -12.52 43.02 39.56
C THR A 10 -11.47 41.90 39.61
N ALA A 11 -10.95 41.59 40.82
CA ALA A 11 -9.97 40.51 40.98
C ALA A 11 -10.51 39.16 40.51
N ASP A 12 -11.80 38.90 40.76
CA ASP A 12 -12.49 37.69 40.29
C ASP A 12 -12.60 37.62 38.77
N GLU A 13 -12.87 38.75 38.09
CA GLU A 13 -12.87 38.81 36.62
C GLU A 13 -11.46 38.57 36.05
N MET A 14 -10.42 39.10 36.69
CA MET A 14 -9.03 38.85 36.28
C MET A 14 -8.61 37.39 36.50
N LEU A 15 -9.02 36.78 37.61
CA LEU A 15 -8.78 35.36 37.90
C LEU A 15 -9.51 34.47 36.89
N THR A 16 -10.77 34.77 36.60
CA THR A 16 -11.60 34.05 35.62
C THR A 16 -10.99 34.12 34.22
N LYS A 17 -10.49 35.29 33.81
CA LYS A 17 -9.77 35.47 32.53
C LYS A 17 -8.49 34.65 32.49
N ARG A 18 -7.68 34.65 33.56
CA ARG A 18 -6.44 33.87 33.65
C ARG A 18 -6.71 32.36 33.56
N VAL A 19 -7.72 31.87 34.27
CA VAL A 19 -8.10 30.45 34.24
C VAL A 19 -8.55 30.05 32.83
N LYS A 20 -9.37 30.88 32.16
CA LYS A 20 -9.75 30.64 30.76
C LYS A 20 -8.55 30.59 29.82
N VAL A 21 -7.65 31.57 29.88
CA VAL A 21 -6.45 31.62 29.02
C VAL A 21 -5.56 30.39 29.24
N ASN A 22 -5.36 29.97 30.50
CA ASN A 22 -4.59 28.76 30.79
C ASN A 22 -5.26 27.49 30.27
N ALA A 23 -6.58 27.37 30.40
CA ALA A 23 -7.34 26.25 29.86
C ALA A 23 -7.24 26.20 28.33
N ASP A 24 -7.43 27.33 27.64
CA ASP A 24 -7.35 27.43 26.19
C ASP A 24 -5.95 27.07 25.67
N ASN A 25 -4.89 27.52 26.35
CA ASN A 25 -3.51 27.18 26.00
C ASN A 25 -3.25 25.67 26.17
N THR A 26 -3.76 25.08 27.25
CA THR A 26 -3.63 23.63 27.51
C THR A 26 -4.37 22.82 26.45
N ILE A 27 -5.59 23.23 26.07
CA ILE A 27 -6.38 22.59 25.01
C ILE A 27 -5.64 22.67 23.68
N LYS A 28 -5.13 23.85 23.30
CA LYS A 28 -4.38 24.03 22.06
C LYS A 28 -3.10 23.18 22.01
N ALA A 29 -2.38 23.09 23.13
CA ALA A 29 -1.20 22.24 23.24
C ALA A 29 -1.56 20.76 23.04
N ASN A 30 -2.62 20.28 23.71
CA ASN A 30 -3.09 18.90 23.57
C ASN A 30 -3.61 18.59 22.16
N GLN A 31 -4.32 19.53 21.53
CA GLN A 31 -4.77 19.39 20.14
C GLN A 31 -3.59 19.31 19.16
N LYS A 32 -2.54 20.11 19.37
CA LYS A 32 -1.31 20.05 18.54
C LYS A 32 -0.59 18.71 18.70
N SER A 33 -0.43 18.23 19.94
CA SER A 33 0.16 16.92 20.21
C SER A 33 -0.67 15.77 19.62
N ALA A 34 -1.99 15.83 19.74
CA ALA A 34 -2.90 14.83 19.16
C ALA A 34 -2.83 14.81 17.62
N ARG A 35 -2.67 15.99 16.99
CA ARG A 35 -2.49 16.09 15.54
C ARG A 35 -1.18 15.45 15.08
N ILE A 36 -0.07 15.73 15.76
CA ILE A 36 1.24 15.11 15.46
C ILE A 36 1.17 13.58 15.61
N LEU A 37 0.49 13.10 16.67
CA LEU A 37 0.30 11.66 16.87
C LEU A 37 -0.55 11.02 15.77
N ALA A 38 -1.60 11.72 15.30
CA ALA A 38 -2.43 11.24 14.20
C ALA A 38 -1.68 11.21 12.86
N GLU A 39 -0.84 12.22 12.58
CA GLU A 39 0.05 12.26 11.41
C GLU A 39 1.02 11.05 11.44
N TYR A 40 1.69 10.81 12.58
CA TYR A 40 2.58 9.66 12.77
C TYR A 40 1.92 8.29 12.63
N LEU A 41 0.67 8.14 13.10
CA LEU A 41 -0.08 6.89 12.98
C LEU A 41 -0.61 6.65 11.56
N THR A 42 -0.81 7.70 10.77
CA THR A 42 -1.19 7.57 9.36
C THR A 42 -0.02 7.06 8.51
N GLU A 43 1.22 7.29 8.95
CA GLU A 43 2.43 6.85 8.26
C GLU A 43 2.70 5.34 8.39
N MET A 44 2.14 4.67 9.41
CA MET A 44 2.41 3.25 9.69
C MET A 44 1.13 2.42 9.70
N CYS A 45 0.85 1.72 8.60
CA CYS A 45 -0.26 0.77 8.54
C CYS A 45 0.28 -0.66 8.78
N GLN A 46 -0.12 -1.28 9.89
CA GLN A 46 0.17 -2.69 10.18
C GLN A 46 -1.15 -3.43 10.34
N ASP A 47 -1.44 -4.36 9.42
CA ASP A 47 -2.66 -5.19 9.48
C ASP A 47 -2.30 -6.66 9.32
N THR A 48 -2.85 -7.49 10.20
CA THR A 48 -2.65 -8.94 10.22
C THR A 48 -3.98 -9.60 10.51
N ALA A 49 -4.66 -10.13 9.49
CA ALA A 49 -5.95 -10.81 9.66
C ALA A 49 -5.87 -12.30 9.28
N PHE A 50 -6.68 -13.10 9.97
CA PHE A 50 -6.74 -14.56 9.83
C PHE A 50 -7.87 -15.03 8.87
N GLU A 51 -8.76 -14.14 8.42
CA GLU A 51 -9.74 -14.35 7.33
C GLU A 51 -10.06 -12.97 6.68
N SER A 52 -10.07 -12.87 5.35
CA SER A 52 -9.19 -11.90 4.66
C SER A 52 -9.89 -10.81 3.81
N PHE A 53 -10.16 -9.68 4.44
CA PHE A 53 -10.30 -8.41 3.70
C PHE A 53 -9.56 -7.31 4.45
N ASP A 54 -8.36 -7.00 3.99
CA ASP A 54 -7.50 -5.98 4.60
C ASP A 54 -7.37 -4.79 3.62
N ASP A 55 -7.83 -3.59 4.01
CA ASP A 55 -7.59 -2.32 3.28
C ASP A 55 -6.68 -1.44 4.13
N ALA A 56 -5.38 -1.58 3.89
CA ALA A 56 -4.32 -0.80 4.53
C ALA A 56 -4.08 0.51 3.77
N LYS A 57 -4.04 1.63 4.50
CA LYS A 57 -3.74 2.96 3.95
C LYS A 57 -2.72 3.66 4.83
N GLY A 58 -1.68 4.19 4.21
CA GLY A 58 -0.60 4.94 4.86
C GLY A 58 0.69 4.83 4.05
N ASP A 59 1.60 5.77 4.20
CA ASP A 59 2.81 5.86 3.36
C ASP A 59 3.68 4.59 3.45
N ASN A 60 3.68 3.93 4.61
CA ASN A 60 4.36 2.65 4.81
C ASN A 60 3.39 1.58 5.35
N CYS A 61 2.97 0.67 4.47
CA CYS A 61 2.03 -0.41 4.80
C CYS A 61 2.72 -1.77 4.91
N ASN A 62 2.37 -2.57 5.92
CA ASN A 62 2.74 -3.98 6.01
C ASN A 62 1.50 -4.82 6.32
N VAL A 63 1.10 -5.66 5.37
CA VAL A 63 -0.15 -6.44 5.44
C VAL A 63 0.13 -7.92 5.27
N GLN A 64 -0.45 -8.73 6.17
CA GLN A 64 -0.40 -10.18 6.08
C GLN A 64 -1.80 -10.80 6.16
N ALA A 65 -2.21 -11.49 5.10
CA ALA A 65 -3.45 -12.26 5.05
C ALA A 65 -3.16 -13.75 4.86
N ARG A 66 -3.89 -14.60 5.58
CA ARG A 66 -3.84 -16.07 5.40
C ARG A 66 -5.24 -16.65 5.47
N GLY A 67 -5.44 -17.78 4.80
CA GLY A 67 -6.71 -18.53 4.78
C GLY A 67 -7.08 -18.94 3.36
N ASP A 68 -8.01 -19.87 3.17
CA ASP A 68 -8.38 -20.45 1.86
C ASP A 68 -8.67 -19.41 0.78
N LYS A 69 -9.16 -18.24 1.21
CA LYS A 69 -9.25 -17.04 0.39
C LYS A 69 -8.45 -15.95 1.07
N SER A 70 -7.72 -15.16 0.30
CA SER A 70 -6.98 -13.97 0.72
C SER A 70 -7.36 -12.78 -0.18
N ASN A 71 -7.79 -11.65 0.38
CA ASN A 71 -8.01 -10.42 -0.38
C ASN A 71 -7.37 -9.24 0.34
N VAL A 72 -6.34 -8.65 -0.25
CA VAL A 72 -5.55 -7.58 0.36
C VAL A 72 -5.46 -6.38 -0.57
N GLN A 73 -5.67 -5.20 0.00
CA GLN A 73 -5.41 -3.93 -0.63
C GLN A 73 -4.49 -3.09 0.26
N ALA A 74 -3.33 -2.72 -0.27
CA ALA A 74 -2.42 -1.77 0.35
C ALA A 74 -2.26 -0.53 -0.53
N LYS A 75 -2.31 0.65 0.09
CA LYS A 75 -2.14 1.94 -0.57
C LYS A 75 -1.16 2.79 0.22
N GLY A 76 -0.01 3.08 -0.38
CA GLY A 76 1.09 3.83 0.24
C GLY A 76 2.31 3.86 -0.67
N ASP A 77 3.19 4.84 -0.45
CA ASP A 77 4.45 4.99 -1.20
C ASP A 77 5.41 3.81 -1.03
N ILE A 78 5.21 2.99 0.01
CA ILE A 78 5.92 1.73 0.26
C ILE A 78 4.92 0.76 0.91
N SER A 79 4.64 -0.37 0.26
CA SER A 79 3.82 -1.43 0.85
C SER A 79 4.48 -2.79 0.76
N ASN A 80 4.43 -3.56 1.84
CA ASN A 80 4.78 -4.98 1.86
C ASN A 80 3.51 -5.81 2.09
N VAL A 81 3.10 -6.57 1.08
CA VAL A 81 1.89 -7.39 1.10
C VAL A 81 2.29 -8.86 1.04
N GLN A 82 1.82 -9.65 1.99
CA GLN A 82 1.99 -11.11 2.00
C GLN A 82 0.64 -11.80 2.13
N ALA A 83 0.25 -12.57 1.13
CA ALA A 83 -1.00 -13.31 1.10
C ALA A 83 -0.76 -14.80 0.86
N GLY A 84 -1.56 -15.64 1.51
CA GLY A 84 -1.46 -17.09 1.40
C GLY A 84 -2.82 -17.78 1.50
N GLY A 85 -3.18 -18.57 0.50
CA GLY A 85 -4.47 -19.26 0.43
C GLY A 85 -4.76 -19.81 -0.96
N ASP A 86 -5.59 -20.83 -1.07
CA ASP A 86 -5.99 -21.45 -2.35
C ASP A 86 -6.39 -20.40 -3.39
N ASN A 87 -7.06 -19.31 -2.97
CA ASN A 87 -7.36 -18.17 -3.82
C ASN A 87 -6.87 -16.87 -3.20
N SER A 88 -6.04 -16.12 -3.92
CA SER A 88 -5.39 -14.89 -3.43
C SER A 88 -5.66 -13.75 -4.42
N ASN A 89 -6.06 -12.57 -3.92
CA ASN A 89 -6.29 -11.35 -4.68
C ASN A 89 -5.62 -10.16 -3.99
N GLU A 90 -4.52 -9.69 -4.54
CA GLU A 90 -3.67 -8.67 -3.94
C GLU A 90 -3.60 -7.43 -4.82
N GLN A 91 -3.78 -6.27 -4.20
CA GLN A 91 -3.59 -4.97 -4.83
C GLN A 91 -2.63 -4.10 -4.02
N ALA A 92 -1.56 -3.65 -4.64
CA ALA A 92 -0.67 -2.63 -4.10
C ALA A 92 -0.68 -1.39 -5.01
N ARG A 93 -0.78 -0.20 -4.41
CA ARG A 93 -0.73 1.09 -5.12
C ARG A 93 0.20 2.05 -4.40
N GLY A 94 0.94 2.83 -5.17
CA GLY A 94 2.10 3.64 -4.74
C GLY A 94 3.40 2.99 -5.20
N ASP A 95 4.51 3.68 -5.02
CA ASP A 95 5.80 3.19 -5.52
C ASP A 95 6.37 2.07 -4.62
N ASN A 96 7.48 1.45 -5.03
CA ASN A 96 8.35 0.64 -4.18
C ASN A 96 7.66 -0.51 -3.40
N ASN A 97 6.56 -1.08 -3.91
CA ASN A 97 5.86 -2.14 -3.19
C ASN A 97 6.54 -3.49 -3.39
N ASN A 98 6.44 -4.34 -2.36
CA ASN A 98 6.80 -5.74 -2.42
C ASN A 98 5.56 -6.61 -2.15
N VAL A 99 5.13 -7.38 -3.16
CA VAL A 99 3.94 -8.24 -3.05
C VAL A 99 4.33 -9.70 -3.20
N GLN A 100 3.97 -10.53 -2.23
CA GLN A 100 4.18 -11.97 -2.23
C GLN A 100 2.86 -12.71 -2.03
N ALA A 101 2.43 -13.47 -3.03
CA ALA A 101 1.22 -14.27 -2.98
C ALA A 101 1.54 -15.76 -3.19
N ARG A 102 0.87 -16.63 -2.43
CA ARG A 102 1.00 -18.09 -2.52
C ARG A 102 -0.37 -18.76 -2.47
N GLY A 103 -0.63 -19.74 -3.33
CA GLY A 103 -1.97 -20.30 -3.50
C GLY A 103 -2.14 -20.99 -4.84
N ASP A 104 -3.30 -21.58 -5.11
CA ASP A 104 -3.55 -22.24 -6.40
C ASP A 104 -4.00 -21.24 -7.47
N ASN A 105 -4.84 -20.26 -7.10
CA ASN A 105 -5.34 -19.21 -7.98
C ASN A 105 -4.98 -17.83 -7.43
N ILE A 106 -4.04 -17.16 -8.10
CA ILE A 106 -3.50 -15.89 -7.63
C ILE A 106 -3.81 -14.79 -8.63
N TYR A 107 -4.32 -13.67 -8.14
CA TYR A 107 -4.43 -12.43 -8.87
C TYR A 107 -3.65 -11.32 -8.15
N VAL A 108 -2.64 -10.75 -8.80
CA VAL A 108 -1.90 -9.62 -8.25
C VAL A 108 -1.94 -8.43 -9.19
N GLN A 109 -2.24 -7.25 -8.64
CA GLN A 109 -2.09 -5.97 -9.32
C GLN A 109 -1.18 -5.03 -8.52
N ALA A 110 -0.03 -4.69 -9.08
CA ALA A 110 0.83 -3.61 -8.60
C ALA A 110 0.72 -2.42 -9.56
N LYS A 111 0.63 -1.21 -9.01
CA LYS A 111 0.60 0.05 -9.77
C LYS A 111 1.73 0.95 -9.31
N ASP A 112 2.09 1.88 -10.19
CA ASP A 112 3.17 2.85 -10.03
C ASP A 112 4.55 2.15 -10.11
N ASP A 113 5.61 2.82 -9.68
CA ASP A 113 6.97 2.44 -10.11
C ASP A 113 7.70 1.57 -9.08
N ASN A 114 8.74 0.87 -9.54
CA ASN A 114 9.69 0.12 -8.69
C ASN A 114 9.06 -1.00 -7.85
N ASN A 115 7.99 -1.63 -8.31
CA ASN A 115 7.35 -2.73 -7.59
C ASN A 115 8.05 -4.07 -7.84
N ASN A 116 8.14 -4.89 -6.80
CA ASN A 116 8.58 -6.28 -6.86
C ASN A 116 7.41 -7.22 -6.54
N VAL A 117 7.03 -8.07 -7.49
CA VAL A 117 5.89 -8.98 -7.34
C VAL A 117 6.33 -10.43 -7.51
N GLN A 118 5.96 -11.28 -6.55
CA GLN A 118 6.17 -12.73 -6.61
C GLN A 118 4.86 -13.48 -6.38
N ALA A 119 4.42 -14.24 -7.38
CA ALA A 119 3.29 -15.15 -7.31
C ALA A 119 3.78 -16.60 -7.44
N ARG A 120 3.37 -17.48 -6.51
CA ARG A 120 3.72 -18.91 -6.55
C ARG A 120 2.48 -19.76 -6.37
N GLY A 121 2.13 -20.50 -7.42
CA GLY A 121 0.82 -21.12 -7.53
C GLY A 121 0.53 -21.63 -8.92
N ASP A 122 -0.43 -22.55 -9.05
CA ASP A 122 -0.72 -23.20 -10.33
C ASP A 122 -1.24 -22.19 -11.37
N ASN A 123 -2.13 -21.28 -10.99
CA ASN A 123 -2.75 -20.31 -11.88
C ASN A 123 -2.48 -18.88 -11.40
N ASN A 124 -1.50 -18.20 -12.01
CA ASN A 124 -1.13 -16.84 -11.65
C ASN A 124 -1.56 -15.83 -12.72
N ASN A 125 -2.25 -14.77 -12.32
CA ASN A 125 -2.52 -13.61 -13.15
C ASN A 125 -1.92 -12.36 -12.50
N VAL A 126 -0.80 -11.88 -13.04
CA VAL A 126 -0.04 -10.79 -12.45
C VAL A 126 0.01 -9.61 -13.40
N GLN A 127 -0.33 -8.42 -12.90
CA GLN A 127 -0.27 -7.16 -13.64
C GLN A 127 0.57 -6.13 -12.88
N ALA A 128 1.61 -5.63 -13.52
CA ALA A 128 2.36 -4.46 -13.06
C ALA A 128 2.15 -3.29 -14.02
N ARG A 129 1.98 -2.09 -13.50
CA ARG A 129 1.89 -0.85 -14.29
C ARG A 129 2.79 0.20 -13.68
N GLY A 130 3.61 0.84 -14.48
CA GLY A 130 4.68 1.73 -14.05
C GLY A 130 6.03 1.21 -14.52
N ASP A 131 7.07 1.95 -14.21
CA ASP A 131 8.42 1.70 -14.66
C ASP A 131 9.20 0.90 -13.61
N ASN A 132 10.27 0.22 -14.06
CA ASN A 132 11.22 -0.50 -13.19
C ASN A 132 10.59 -1.60 -12.31
N ASN A 133 9.48 -2.21 -12.74
CA ASN A 133 8.87 -3.31 -12.01
C ASN A 133 9.59 -4.63 -12.29
N ASN A 134 9.72 -5.46 -11.25
CA ASN A 134 10.21 -6.83 -11.35
C ASN A 134 9.11 -7.80 -10.96
N VAL A 135 8.75 -8.71 -11.88
CA VAL A 135 7.65 -9.65 -11.66
C VAL A 135 8.10 -11.08 -11.92
N GLN A 136 7.80 -11.95 -10.96
CA GLN A 136 8.05 -13.39 -11.06
C GLN A 136 6.76 -14.17 -10.77
N ALA A 137 6.38 -15.03 -11.70
CA ALA A 137 5.32 -16.01 -11.52
C ALA A 137 5.90 -17.43 -11.65
N ARG A 138 5.49 -18.35 -10.78
CA ARG A 138 5.91 -19.76 -10.82
C ARG A 138 4.71 -20.68 -10.64
N GLY A 139 4.51 -21.57 -11.59
CA GLY A 139 3.50 -22.62 -11.61
C GLY A 139 2.97 -22.89 -13.01
N ASP A 140 1.94 -23.70 -13.14
CA ASP A 140 1.58 -24.34 -14.40
C ASP A 140 0.95 -23.41 -15.45
N ASN A 141 0.22 -22.37 -15.05
CA ASN A 141 -0.47 -21.45 -15.95
C ASN A 141 -0.28 -20.00 -15.50
N ASN A 142 0.67 -19.29 -16.11
CA ASN A 142 0.96 -17.91 -15.74
C ASN A 142 0.55 -16.93 -16.84
N ASN A 143 -0.22 -15.90 -16.49
CA ASN A 143 -0.47 -14.73 -17.33
C ASN A 143 0.15 -13.51 -16.66
N VAL A 144 1.26 -13.02 -17.20
CA VAL A 144 2.07 -11.99 -16.58
C VAL A 144 2.15 -10.80 -17.53
N ARG A 145 1.75 -9.62 -17.07
CA ARG A 145 1.71 -8.40 -17.90
C ARG A 145 2.36 -7.22 -17.20
N ALA A 146 3.24 -6.52 -17.91
CA ALA A 146 3.77 -5.23 -17.51
C ALA A 146 3.43 -4.14 -18.54
N ARG A 147 3.27 -2.91 -18.05
CA ARG A 147 3.20 -1.69 -18.85
C ARG A 147 4.05 -0.61 -18.21
N GLY A 148 4.93 0.01 -18.98
CA GLY A 148 5.96 0.94 -18.53
C GLY A 148 7.34 0.45 -18.95
N ASP A 149 8.34 1.27 -18.70
CA ASP A 149 9.70 1.06 -19.17
C ASP A 149 10.55 0.29 -18.14
N ASN A 150 11.62 -0.34 -18.60
CA ASN A 150 12.62 -1.04 -17.76
C ASN A 150 12.03 -2.16 -16.88
N ASN A 151 10.95 -2.82 -17.34
CA ASN A 151 10.32 -3.89 -16.58
C ASN A 151 11.04 -5.23 -16.80
N ASN A 152 11.18 -6.05 -15.75
CA ASN A 152 11.73 -7.40 -15.83
C ASN A 152 10.68 -8.44 -15.44
N MET A 153 10.31 -9.29 -16.38
CA MET A 153 9.21 -10.24 -16.21
C MET A 153 9.71 -11.67 -16.42
N GLN A 154 9.43 -12.54 -15.45
CA GLN A 154 9.79 -13.96 -15.52
C GLN A 154 8.60 -14.84 -15.16
N ALA A 155 8.32 -15.83 -16.01
CA ALA A 155 7.36 -16.88 -15.71
C ALA A 155 7.99 -18.26 -15.88
N TRP A 156 7.70 -19.18 -14.98
CA TRP A 156 8.33 -20.49 -14.92
C TRP A 156 7.31 -21.59 -14.73
N VAL A 157 7.59 -22.74 -15.34
CA VAL A 157 6.78 -23.96 -15.32
C VAL A 157 5.58 -23.85 -16.28
N GLY A 158 5.20 -24.99 -16.87
CA GLY A 158 3.98 -25.13 -17.68
C GLY A 158 3.80 -24.14 -18.83
N ASN A 159 2.60 -23.60 -18.93
CA ASN A 159 2.12 -22.73 -19.99
C ASN A 159 2.13 -21.26 -19.53
N ASN A 160 2.89 -20.42 -20.22
CA ASN A 160 3.06 -19.03 -19.82
C ASN A 160 2.65 -18.07 -20.94
N ASN A 161 1.93 -17.01 -20.58
CA ASN A 161 1.69 -15.86 -21.43
C ASN A 161 2.29 -14.63 -20.76
N VAL A 162 3.41 -14.14 -21.29
CA VAL A 162 4.15 -13.01 -20.71
C VAL A 162 4.21 -11.86 -21.71
N GLN A 163 3.69 -10.70 -21.32
CA GLN A 163 3.68 -9.50 -22.15
C GLN A 163 4.27 -8.31 -21.42
N ALA A 164 5.26 -7.65 -22.03
CA ALA A 164 5.70 -6.31 -21.64
C ALA A 164 5.34 -5.31 -22.74
N ARG A 165 4.98 -4.09 -22.32
CA ARG A 165 4.80 -2.94 -23.21
C ARG A 165 5.55 -1.75 -22.62
N GLY A 166 6.52 -1.24 -23.36
CA GLY A 166 7.42 -0.19 -22.92
C GLY A 166 8.87 -0.54 -23.22
N ASP A 167 9.71 0.49 -23.20
CA ASP A 167 11.09 0.41 -23.61
C ASP A 167 11.94 -0.37 -22.60
N ASN A 168 13.04 -0.97 -23.06
CA ASN A 168 14.04 -1.64 -22.23
C ASN A 168 13.50 -2.75 -21.30
N SER A 169 12.36 -3.35 -21.64
CA SER A 169 11.79 -4.44 -20.85
C SER A 169 12.41 -5.79 -21.20
N ASN A 170 12.76 -6.57 -20.19
CA ASN A 170 13.24 -7.94 -20.33
C ASN A 170 12.12 -8.93 -20.00
N VAL A 171 11.91 -9.91 -20.87
CA VAL A 171 10.84 -10.89 -20.70
C VAL A 171 11.38 -12.30 -20.90
N GLN A 172 11.14 -13.17 -19.93
CA GLN A 172 11.52 -14.58 -19.99
C GLN A 172 10.37 -15.48 -19.57
N ALA A 173 10.18 -16.57 -20.30
CA ALA A 173 9.27 -17.65 -19.93
C ALA A 173 9.95 -19.00 -20.15
N ARG A 174 9.80 -19.93 -19.20
CA ARG A 174 10.32 -21.30 -19.32
C ARG A 174 9.24 -22.31 -18.98
N GLY A 175 9.13 -23.37 -19.78
CA GLY A 175 8.06 -24.36 -19.73
C GLY A 175 7.71 -24.84 -21.14
N ASP A 176 6.61 -25.57 -21.28
CA ASP A 176 6.29 -26.27 -22.52
C ASP A 176 5.64 -25.35 -23.56
N ASN A 177 4.62 -24.56 -23.17
CA ASN A 177 3.85 -23.71 -24.10
C ASN A 177 3.87 -22.24 -23.68
N ASN A 178 4.90 -21.52 -24.14
CA ASN A 178 5.09 -20.12 -23.79
C ASN A 178 4.77 -19.17 -24.96
N ASN A 179 3.96 -18.16 -24.69
CA ASN A 179 3.79 -16.99 -25.53
C ASN A 179 4.47 -15.80 -24.86
N VAL A 180 5.48 -15.23 -25.52
CA VAL A 180 6.24 -14.09 -24.99
C VAL A 180 6.17 -12.94 -25.98
N GLN A 181 5.78 -11.77 -25.50
CA GLN A 181 5.71 -10.53 -26.28
C GLN A 181 6.38 -9.39 -25.51
N ALA A 182 7.33 -8.73 -26.14
CA ALA A 182 7.87 -7.44 -25.70
C ALA A 182 7.62 -6.44 -26.84
N MET A 183 6.96 -5.33 -26.51
CA MET A 183 6.50 -4.31 -27.47
C MET A 183 6.92 -2.92 -27.04
#